data_AF-A0A6N8WZD6-F1
#
_entry.id   AF-A0A6N8WZD6-F1
#
_cell.length_a   1.000
_cell.length_b   1.000
_cell.length_c   1.000
_cell.angle_alpha   90.00
_cell.angle_beta   90.00
_cell.angle_gamma   90.00
#
_symmetry.space_group_name_H-M   'P 1'
#
loop_
_entity.id
_entity.type
_entity.pdbx_description
1 polymer ?
#
loop_
_entity_poly.entity_id
_entity_poly.type
_entity_poly.pdbx_seq_one_letter_code
_entity_poly.pdbx_strand_id
1 'polypeptide(L)'
;MGRDMPRTPTRTVGKTRSALGPFWALLLLLAPAWAAVAAANRLADRIDPWVRARTEPLAGSLTSWPQPFAEIVAGDYGFVTMGPLLLVWATPVVVLHALLMSGYRASGLLGRLTTGMNPWLRPFGMTGRELARVVMGFGCNVPAVISARSSPACSRGVCVSAIAFGSACSYQLGATLAVFAV
;
A
#
# COMPACT_ATOMS: atom_id res chain seq x y z
N MET A 1 29.31 20.23 -6.48
CA MET A 1 28.62 20.29 -7.80
C MET A 1 27.14 19.93 -7.57
N GLY A 2 26.26 20.85 -7.17
CA GLY A 2 26.06 22.18 -7.73
C GLY A 2 25.16 22.08 -8.95
N ARG A 3 23.85 21.86 -8.75
CA ARG A 3 22.82 22.14 -9.75
C ARG A 3 21.62 22.78 -9.06
N ASP A 4 21.64 24.11 -9.11
CA ASP A 4 20.50 24.96 -8.84
C ASP A 4 19.29 24.51 -9.64
N MET A 5 18.18 24.33 -8.93
CA MET A 5 16.89 24.03 -9.54
C MET A 5 16.31 25.36 -10.04
N PRO A 6 15.99 25.52 -11.34
CA PRO A 6 15.27 26.71 -11.79
C PRO A 6 13.90 26.74 -11.10
N ARG A 7 13.70 27.72 -10.22
CA ARG A 7 12.41 28.04 -9.59
C ARG A 7 11.45 28.53 -10.68
N THR A 8 10.64 27.63 -11.24
CA THR A 8 9.51 28.03 -12.09
C THR A 8 8.48 28.80 -11.25
N PRO A 9 8.04 30.00 -11.68
CA PRO A 9 7.03 30.76 -10.97
C PRO A 9 5.64 30.16 -11.30
N THR A 10 5.20 29.17 -10.52
CA THR A 10 3.81 28.68 -10.66
C THR A 10 2.87 29.62 -9.95
N ARG A 11 2.23 30.46 -10.77
CA ARG A 11 0.98 31.21 -10.58
C ARG A 11 0.16 30.69 -9.39
N THR A 12 -0.04 31.57 -8.42
CA THR A 12 -0.89 31.43 -7.24
C THR A 12 -2.35 31.22 -7.67
N VAL A 13 -2.76 29.96 -7.82
CA VAL A 13 -4.18 29.62 -7.96
C VAL A 13 -4.85 29.78 -6.60
N GLY A 14 -5.61 30.86 -6.47
CA GLY A 14 -6.89 30.87 -5.76
C GLY A 14 -6.83 30.51 -4.27
N LYS A 15 -6.44 31.50 -3.48
CA LYS A 15 -6.67 31.60 -2.04
C LYS A 15 -8.19 31.67 -1.76
N THR A 16 -8.88 30.53 -1.65
CA THR A 16 -10.17 30.39 -0.91
C THR A 16 -10.64 28.94 -0.89
N ARG A 17 -10.49 28.26 0.25
CA ARG A 17 -11.41 27.28 0.86
C ARG A 17 -10.75 26.81 2.16
N SER A 18 -11.55 26.69 3.21
CA SER A 18 -11.15 26.40 4.60
C SER A 18 -10.13 25.27 4.73
N ALA A 19 -9.42 25.21 5.86
CA ALA A 19 -8.49 24.12 6.19
C ALA A 19 -9.08 22.69 6.04
N LEU A 20 -10.40 22.57 5.91
CA LEU A 20 -11.13 21.35 5.56
C LEU A 20 -10.81 20.82 4.15
N GLY A 21 -10.42 21.65 3.19
CA GLY A 21 -10.14 21.25 1.80
C GLY A 21 -9.09 20.13 1.64
N PRO A 22 -7.86 20.31 2.16
CA PRO A 22 -6.82 19.28 2.08
C PRO A 22 -7.16 18.02 2.89
N PHE A 23 -7.91 18.15 3.99
CA PHE A 23 -8.37 16.99 4.76
C PHE A 23 -9.35 16.12 3.95
N TRP A 24 -10.35 16.74 3.33
CA TRP A 24 -11.26 16.05 2.42
C TRP A 24 -10.54 15.46 1.21
N ALA A 25 -9.52 16.14 0.68
CA ALA A 25 -8.73 15.61 -0.42
C ALA A 25 -7.93 14.35 -0.01
N LEU A 26 -7.31 14.36 1.17
CA LEU A 26 -6.62 13.20 1.72
C LEU A 26 -7.60 12.04 2.00
N LEU A 27 -8.77 12.34 2.56
CA LEU A 27 -9.80 11.34 2.84
C LEU A 27 -10.32 10.69 1.56
N LEU A 28 -10.64 11.47 0.52
CA LEU A 28 -11.04 10.94 -0.79
C LEU A 28 -9.94 10.12 -1.46
N LEU A 29 -8.68 10.47 -1.21
CA LEU A 29 -7.52 9.79 -1.75
C LEU A 29 -7.27 8.43 -1.05
N LEU A 30 -7.56 8.32 0.25
CA LEU A 30 -7.47 7.08 1.04
C LEU A 30 -8.73 6.20 0.94
N ALA A 31 -9.87 6.77 0.59
CA ALA A 31 -11.14 6.07 0.43
C ALA A 31 -11.06 4.77 -0.41
N PRO A 32 -10.41 4.75 -1.61
CA PRO A 32 -10.31 3.51 -2.39
C PRO A 32 -9.44 2.44 -1.71
N ALA A 33 -8.43 2.83 -0.93
CA ALA A 33 -7.64 1.89 -0.15
C ALA A 33 -8.49 1.26 0.96
N TRP A 34 -9.20 2.09 1.72
CA TRP A 34 -10.11 1.62 2.76
C TRP A 34 -11.22 0.72 2.21
N ALA A 35 -11.85 1.12 1.10
CA ALA A 35 -12.89 0.34 0.44
C ALA A 35 -12.37 -1.01 -0.09
N ALA A 36 -11.18 -1.04 -0.69
CA ALA A 36 -10.55 -2.27 -1.16
C ALA A 36 -10.27 -3.22 0.00
N VAL A 37 -9.68 -2.73 1.09
CA VAL A 37 -9.36 -3.54 2.27
C VAL A 37 -10.63 -4.07 2.94
N ALA A 38 -11.65 -3.22 3.12
CA ALA A 38 -12.90 -3.64 3.74
C ALA A 38 -13.64 -4.67 2.89
N ALA A 39 -13.66 -4.52 1.56
CA ALA A 39 -14.29 -5.49 0.66
C ALA A 39 -13.50 -6.81 0.61
N ALA A 40 -12.18 -6.73 0.53
CA ALA A 40 -11.31 -7.89 0.47
C ALA A 40 -11.31 -8.68 1.78
N ASN A 41 -11.28 -8.03 2.94
CA ASN A 41 -11.37 -8.72 4.23
C ASN A 41 -12.69 -9.47 4.38
N ARG A 42 -13.82 -8.85 4.01
CA ARG A 42 -15.13 -9.54 4.01
C ARG A 42 -15.16 -10.75 3.08
N LEU A 43 -14.39 -10.73 1.98
CA LEU A 43 -14.27 -11.86 1.08
C LEU A 43 -13.34 -12.93 1.66
N ALA A 44 -12.21 -12.52 2.23
CA ALA A 44 -11.26 -13.41 2.90
C ALA A 44 -11.92 -14.14 4.07
N ASP A 45 -12.71 -13.47 4.90
CA ASP A 45 -13.45 -14.07 6.02
C ASP A 45 -14.38 -15.21 5.58
N ARG A 46 -14.90 -15.16 4.34
CA ARG A 46 -15.75 -16.22 3.78
C ARG A 46 -14.94 -17.39 3.21
N ILE A 47 -13.73 -17.12 2.72
CA ILE A 47 -12.87 -18.11 2.05
C ILE A 47 -11.95 -18.81 3.05
N ASP A 48 -11.53 -18.12 4.11
CA ASP A 48 -10.67 -18.62 5.18
C ASP A 48 -11.10 -19.98 5.75
N PRO A 49 -12.38 -20.20 6.17
CA PRO A 49 -12.78 -21.49 6.72
C PRO A 49 -12.67 -22.63 5.71
N TRP A 50 -12.90 -22.35 4.42
CA TRP A 50 -12.78 -23.36 3.35
C TRP A 50 -11.32 -23.74 3.09
N VAL A 51 -10.43 -22.75 3.14
CA VAL A 51 -8.98 -22.95 2.96
C VAL A 51 -8.42 -23.71 4.15
N ARG A 52 -8.73 -23.29 5.38
CA ARG A 52 -8.28 -23.99 6.60
C ARG A 52 -8.74 -25.44 6.63
N ALA A 53 -9.99 -25.71 6.26
CA ALA A 53 -10.53 -27.07 6.17
C ALA A 53 -9.78 -27.99 5.17
N ARG A 54 -9.09 -27.41 4.17
CA ARG A 54 -8.27 -28.17 3.21
C ARG A 54 -6.80 -28.23 3.62
N THR A 55 -6.28 -27.18 4.26
CA THR A 55 -4.88 -27.07 4.64
C THR A 55 -4.55 -27.87 5.90
N GLU A 56 -5.46 -27.93 6.88
CA GLU A 56 -5.29 -28.62 8.16
C GLU A 56 -5.08 -30.15 8.03
N PRO A 57 -5.85 -30.89 7.21
CA PRO A 57 -5.58 -32.32 7.00
C PRO A 57 -4.30 -32.59 6.19
N LEU A 58 -3.91 -31.67 5.29
CA LEU A 58 -2.65 -31.73 4.56
C LEU A 58 -1.44 -31.51 5.49
N ALA A 59 -1.54 -30.54 6.41
CA ALA A 59 -0.48 -30.27 7.39
C ALA A 59 -0.29 -31.44 8.37
N GLY A 60 -1.38 -32.05 8.83
CA GLY A 60 -1.34 -33.25 9.70
C GLY A 60 -0.75 -34.49 9.03
N SER A 61 -0.84 -34.58 7.69
CA SER A 61 -0.24 -35.69 6.93
C SER A 61 1.27 -35.49 6.68
N LEU A 62 1.75 -34.25 6.74
CA LEU A 62 3.15 -33.89 6.49
C LEU A 62 4.00 -33.84 7.77
N THR A 63 3.40 -33.98 8.95
CA THR A 63 4.11 -33.99 10.24
C THR A 63 4.95 -35.25 10.46
N SER A 64 4.74 -36.30 9.64
CA SER A 64 5.52 -37.55 9.69
C SER A 64 6.87 -37.48 8.97
N TRP A 65 7.25 -36.33 8.40
CA TRP A 65 8.53 -36.15 7.73
C TRP A 65 9.69 -35.91 8.72
N PRO A 66 10.93 -36.29 8.34
CA PRO A 66 12.09 -36.06 9.18
C PRO A 66 12.36 -34.57 9.40
N GLN A 67 12.61 -34.20 10.66
CA GLN A 67 13.05 -32.87 11.07
C GLN A 67 14.38 -32.52 10.36
N PRO A 68 14.56 -31.29 9.82
CA PRO A 68 13.78 -30.05 10.03
C PRO A 68 12.73 -29.71 8.95
N PHE A 69 12.58 -30.56 7.93
CA PHE A 69 11.69 -30.26 6.79
C PHE A 69 10.20 -30.26 7.19
N ALA A 70 9.82 -31.07 8.17
CA ALA A 70 8.46 -31.05 8.71
C ALA A 70 8.08 -29.70 9.34
N GLU A 71 8.99 -29.05 10.06
CA GLU A 71 8.72 -27.74 10.69
C GLU A 71 8.56 -26.62 9.64
N ILE A 72 9.44 -26.61 8.63
CA ILE A 72 9.45 -25.57 7.58
C ILE A 72 8.24 -25.70 6.65
N VAL A 73 7.78 -26.93 6.41
CA VAL A 73 6.69 -27.19 5.47
C VAL A 73 5.33 -27.23 6.16
N ALA A 74 5.24 -27.87 7.34
CA ALA A 74 3.99 -28.16 8.05
C ALA A 74 3.88 -27.53 9.45
N GLY A 75 4.88 -26.78 9.92
CA GLY A 75 4.77 -26.04 11.18
C GLY A 75 3.73 -24.91 11.12
N ASP A 76 3.48 -24.25 12.25
CA ASP A 76 2.46 -23.18 12.37
C ASP A 76 2.71 -21.99 11.42
N TYR A 77 3.96 -21.76 11.02
CA TYR A 77 4.37 -20.77 10.02
C TYR A 77 4.92 -21.40 8.73
N GLY A 78 4.66 -22.69 8.54
CA GLY A 78 5.15 -23.46 7.40
C GLY A 78 4.59 -22.99 6.06
N PHE A 79 5.27 -23.36 4.98
CA PHE A 79 4.88 -22.93 3.63
C PHE A 79 3.47 -23.43 3.25
N VAL A 80 3.08 -24.62 3.71
CA VAL A 80 1.76 -25.22 3.40
C VAL A 80 0.66 -24.62 4.25
N THR A 81 0.94 -24.30 5.52
CA THR A 81 -0.04 -23.72 6.44
C THR A 81 -0.26 -22.24 6.16
N MET A 82 0.80 -21.43 6.15
CA MET A 82 0.70 -19.98 5.94
C MET A 82 0.54 -19.60 4.46
N GLY A 83 1.28 -20.22 3.54
CA GLY A 83 1.34 -19.81 2.13
C GLY A 83 -0.03 -19.61 1.45
N PRO A 84 -0.93 -20.61 1.50
CA PRO A 84 -2.27 -20.50 0.91
C PRO A 84 -3.12 -19.40 1.55
N LEU A 85 -3.04 -19.26 2.88
CA LEU A 85 -3.69 -18.17 3.61
C LEU A 85 -3.19 -16.82 3.06
N LEU A 86 -1.89 -16.64 2.84
CA LEU A 86 -1.36 -15.34 2.40
C LEU A 86 -1.91 -14.93 1.04
N LEU A 87 -2.05 -15.88 0.13
CA LEU A 87 -2.62 -15.62 -1.19
C LEU A 87 -4.10 -15.24 -1.08
N VAL A 88 -4.86 -15.95 -0.26
CA VAL A 88 -6.28 -15.68 -0.04
C VAL A 88 -6.50 -14.29 0.58
N TRP A 89 -5.62 -13.88 1.48
CA TRP A 89 -5.71 -12.59 2.17
C TRP A 89 -5.12 -11.42 1.35
N ALA A 90 -4.02 -11.62 0.62
CA ALA A 90 -3.34 -10.54 -0.11
C ALA A 90 -3.88 -10.31 -1.53
N THR A 91 -4.17 -11.38 -2.27
CA THR A 91 -4.53 -11.28 -3.69
C THR A 91 -5.80 -10.45 -3.93
N PRO A 92 -6.91 -10.66 -3.20
CA PRO A 92 -8.13 -9.89 -3.42
C PRO A 92 -7.93 -8.39 -3.14
N VAL A 93 -7.18 -8.06 -2.09
CA VAL A 93 -6.86 -6.66 -1.72
C VAL A 93 -6.13 -5.98 -2.87
N VAL A 94 -5.07 -6.61 -3.39
CA VAL A 94 -4.25 -6.04 -4.47
C VAL A 94 -5.07 -5.84 -5.75
N VAL A 95 -5.88 -6.83 -6.13
CA VAL A 95 -6.73 -6.77 -7.33
C VAL A 95 -7.78 -5.65 -7.20
N LEU A 96 -8.54 -5.64 -6.09
CA LEU A 96 -9.57 -4.61 -5.84
C LEU A 96 -8.96 -3.20 -5.76
N HIS A 97 -7.84 -3.05 -5.06
CA HIS A 97 -7.16 -1.76 -4.95
C HIS A 97 -6.66 -1.27 -6.30
N ALA A 98 -6.04 -2.15 -7.11
CA ALA A 98 -5.58 -1.81 -8.44
C ALA A 98 -6.73 -1.38 -9.37
N LEU A 99 -7.88 -2.07 -9.30
CA LEU A 99 -9.08 -1.71 -10.06
C LEU A 99 -9.67 -0.37 -9.64
N LEU A 100 -9.79 -0.11 -8.33
CA LEU A 100 -10.31 1.18 -7.85
C LEU A 100 -9.36 2.34 -8.20
N MET A 101 -8.05 2.13 -8.06
CA MET A 101 -7.06 3.14 -8.41
C MET A 101 -6.97 3.38 -9.91
N SER A 102 -7.21 2.38 -10.76
CA SER A 102 -7.30 2.57 -12.21
C SER A 102 -8.50 3.46 -12.56
N GLY A 103 -9.67 3.26 -11.93
CA GLY A 103 -10.83 4.13 -12.07
C GLY A 103 -10.58 5.57 -11.62
N TYR A 104 -9.86 5.76 -10.50
CA TYR A 104 -9.46 7.09 -10.03
C TYR A 104 -8.51 7.82 -10.98
N ARG A 105 -7.65 7.07 -11.67
CA ARG A 105 -6.76 7.61 -12.71
C ARG A 105 -7.56 7.96 -13.97
N ALA A 106 -8.45 7.08 -14.42
CA ALA A 106 -9.26 7.28 -15.62
C ALA A 106 -10.23 8.47 -15.49
N SER A 107 -10.80 8.68 -14.31
CA SER A 107 -11.69 9.83 -14.01
C SER A 107 -10.97 11.17 -13.87
N GLY A 108 -9.62 11.19 -13.85
CA GLY A 108 -8.83 12.39 -13.57
C GLY A 108 -8.94 12.92 -12.14
N LEU A 109 -9.68 12.24 -11.26
CA LEU A 109 -9.90 12.65 -9.87
C LEU A 109 -8.57 12.71 -9.10
N LEU A 110 -7.68 11.75 -9.37
CA LEU A 110 -6.34 11.72 -8.79
C LEU A 110 -5.54 13.00 -9.10
N GLY A 111 -5.64 13.55 -10.31
CA GLY A 111 -4.97 14.80 -10.69
C GLY A 111 -5.52 16.02 -9.95
N ARG A 112 -6.84 16.06 -9.75
CA ARG A 112 -7.53 17.15 -9.03
C ARG A 112 -7.20 17.14 -7.54
N LEU A 113 -7.25 15.96 -6.91
CA LEU A 113 -6.91 15.78 -5.50
C LEU A 113 -5.45 16.17 -5.22
N THR A 114 -4.53 15.71 -6.06
CA THR A 114 -3.08 15.94 -5.88
C THR A 114 -2.69 17.40 -6.06
N THR A 115 -3.37 18.12 -6.96
CA THR A 115 -3.16 19.57 -7.14
C THR A 115 -3.64 20.36 -5.93
N GLY A 116 -4.77 19.96 -5.33
CA GLY A 116 -5.27 20.53 -4.07
C GLY A 116 -4.35 20.29 -2.87
N MET A 117 -3.61 19.17 -2.86
CA MET A 117 -2.68 18.82 -1.79
C MET A 117 -1.28 19.42 -1.93
N ASN A 118 -0.98 20.01 -3.09
CA ASN A 118 0.34 20.58 -3.39
C ASN A 118 0.82 21.63 -2.36
N PRO A 119 -0.02 22.55 -1.83
CA PRO A 119 0.43 23.52 -0.82
C PRO A 119 0.88 22.87 0.49
N TRP A 120 0.27 21.74 0.86
CA TRP A 120 0.52 21.02 2.11
C TRP A 120 1.77 20.13 2.03
N LEU A 121 2.15 19.70 0.82
CA LEU A 121 3.31 18.83 0.57
C LEU A 121 4.62 19.60 0.36
N ARG A 122 4.55 20.90 0.05
CA ARG A 122 5.71 21.79 -0.08
C ARG A 122 6.70 21.73 1.10
N PRO A 123 6.28 21.79 2.37
CA PRO A 123 7.21 21.72 3.51
C PRO A 123 7.94 20.37 3.61
N PHE A 124 7.35 19.29 3.08
CA PHE A 124 7.98 17.96 3.05
C PHE A 124 8.91 17.75 1.84
N GLY A 125 9.05 18.74 0.96
CA GLY A 125 9.87 18.61 -0.26
C GLY A 125 9.25 17.70 -1.33
N MET A 126 7.94 17.45 -1.25
CA MET A 126 7.21 16.60 -2.18
C MET A 126 6.18 17.38 -2.99
N THR A 127 5.85 16.85 -4.17
CA THR A 127 4.79 17.35 -5.03
C THR A 127 3.54 16.47 -4.94
N GLY A 128 2.37 17.01 -5.27
CA GLY A 128 1.12 16.24 -5.31
C GLY A 128 1.20 14.95 -6.12
N ARG A 129 1.95 14.96 -7.24
CA ARG A 129 2.14 13.76 -8.07
C ARG A 129 2.91 12.64 -7.35
N GLU A 130 3.78 12.99 -6.41
CA GLU A 130 4.53 12.01 -5.61
C GLU A 130 3.68 11.42 -4.51
N LEU A 131 2.83 12.23 -3.89
CA LEU A 131 1.83 11.71 -2.97
C LEU A 131 0.88 10.70 -3.65
N ALA A 132 0.49 10.96 -4.90
CA ALA A 132 -0.29 10.00 -5.68
C ALA A 132 0.40 8.63 -5.75
N ARG A 133 1.72 8.62 -5.98
CA ARG A 133 2.54 7.40 -6.04
C ARG A 133 2.64 6.72 -4.68
N VAL A 134 2.76 7.49 -3.60
CA VAL A 134 2.73 6.96 -2.22
C VAL A 134 1.42 6.24 -1.94
N VAL A 135 0.28 6.85 -2.28
CA VAL A 135 -1.04 6.25 -2.03
C VAL A 135 -1.27 4.99 -2.85
N MET A 136 -0.74 4.92 -4.08
CA MET A 136 -0.78 3.69 -4.87
C MET A 136 0.03 2.54 -4.24
N GLY A 137 0.94 2.84 -3.31
CA GLY A 137 1.76 1.84 -2.62
C GLY A 137 1.00 1.06 -1.56
N PHE A 138 -0.18 1.53 -1.12
CA PHE A 138 -0.89 1.01 0.06
C PHE A 138 -1.27 -0.48 -0.04
N GLY A 139 -1.38 -1.03 -1.25
CA GLY A 139 -1.58 -2.48 -1.45
C GLY A 139 -0.30 -3.26 -1.73
N CYS A 140 0.59 -2.70 -2.55
CA CYS A 140 1.84 -3.34 -2.95
C CYS A 140 2.89 -2.23 -3.18
N ASN A 141 3.91 -2.19 -2.33
CA ASN A 141 4.97 -1.17 -2.44
C ASN A 141 5.73 -1.26 -3.76
N VAL A 142 5.77 -2.42 -4.41
CA VAL A 142 6.53 -2.67 -5.64
C VAL A 142 6.16 -1.71 -6.79
N PRO A 143 4.90 -1.64 -7.28
CA PRO A 143 4.52 -0.71 -8.33
C PRO A 143 4.72 0.77 -7.94
N ALA A 144 4.54 1.12 -6.66
CA ALA A 144 4.76 2.47 -6.18
C ALA A 144 6.24 2.86 -6.24
N VAL A 145 7.15 2.01 -5.73
CA VAL A 145 8.60 2.21 -5.80
C VAL A 145 9.09 2.26 -7.25
N ILE A 146 8.57 1.38 -8.12
CA ILE A 146 8.88 1.40 -9.55
C ILE A 146 8.48 2.75 -10.16
N SER A 147 7.30 3.27 -9.82
CA SER A 147 6.82 4.57 -10.32
C SER A 147 7.59 5.76 -9.75
N ALA A 148 8.17 5.64 -8.56
CA ALA A 148 9.00 6.67 -7.92
C ALA A 148 10.33 6.89 -8.65
N ARG A 149 10.75 5.98 -9.54
CA ARG A 149 11.91 6.21 -10.42
C ARG A 149 11.72 7.37 -11.40
N SER A 150 10.46 7.74 -11.69
CA SER A 150 10.11 8.92 -12.50
C SER A 150 10.11 10.23 -11.70
N SER A 151 10.34 10.18 -10.39
CA SER A 151 10.39 11.38 -9.54
C SER A 151 11.74 12.10 -9.67
N PRO A 152 11.78 13.44 -9.54
CA PRO A 152 13.03 14.20 -9.51
C PRO A 152 14.00 13.70 -8.43
N ALA A 153 15.30 13.78 -8.69
CA ALA A 153 16.33 13.26 -7.78
C ALA A 153 16.26 13.86 -6.35
N CYS A 154 15.86 15.14 -6.24
CA CYS A 154 15.72 15.84 -4.96
C CYS A 154 14.60 15.31 -4.07
N SER A 155 13.51 14.81 -4.65
CA SER A 155 12.31 14.37 -3.95
C SER A 155 12.13 12.85 -4.00
N ARG A 156 12.90 12.14 -4.84
CA ARG A 156 12.91 10.68 -4.94
C ARG A 156 13.19 9.99 -3.61
N GLY A 157 14.16 10.49 -2.85
CA GLY A 157 14.49 9.92 -1.52
C GLY A 157 13.30 9.99 -0.57
N VAL A 158 12.70 11.17 -0.43
CA VAL A 158 11.50 11.37 0.41
C VAL A 158 10.32 10.56 -0.11
N CYS A 159 10.11 10.49 -1.42
CA CYS A 159 9.04 9.70 -2.03
C CYS A 159 9.19 8.20 -1.74
N VAL A 160 10.39 7.64 -1.89
CA VAL A 160 10.64 6.21 -1.61
C VAL A 160 10.51 5.92 -0.12
N SER A 161 11.03 6.78 0.75
CA SER A 161 10.84 6.65 2.20
C SER A 161 9.36 6.75 2.59
N ALA A 162 8.61 7.68 1.99
CA ALA A 162 7.17 7.82 2.22
C ALA A 162 6.39 6.60 1.74
N ILE A 163 6.81 5.91 0.67
CA ILE A 163 6.25 4.62 0.27
C ILE A 163 6.62 3.53 1.29
N ALA A 164 7.90 3.43 1.65
CA ALA A 164 8.38 2.39 2.56
C ALA A 164 7.73 2.44 3.95
N PHE A 165 7.49 3.65 4.49
CA PHE A 165 6.89 3.86 5.81
C PHE A 165 5.39 4.17 5.77
N GLY A 166 4.94 4.93 4.76
CA GLY A 166 3.57 5.43 4.68
C GLY A 166 2.59 4.47 4.00
N SER A 167 3.08 3.53 3.19
CA SER A 167 2.27 2.46 2.60
C SER A 167 2.74 1.09 3.07
N ALA A 168 2.69 0.88 4.39
CA ALA A 168 2.92 -0.45 4.94
C ALA A 168 1.91 -1.43 4.33
N CYS A 169 2.38 -2.41 3.56
CA CYS A 169 1.52 -3.50 3.14
C CYS A 169 1.12 -4.32 4.37
N SER A 170 -0.01 -5.02 4.32
CA SER A 170 -0.58 -5.77 5.46
C SER A 170 0.44 -6.65 6.18
N TYR A 171 1.39 -7.19 5.40
CA TYR A 171 2.50 -8.01 5.86
C TYR A 171 3.57 -7.24 6.66
N GLN A 172 3.87 -6.02 6.25
CA GLN A 172 4.85 -5.16 6.89
C GLN A 172 4.31 -4.60 8.21
N LEU A 173 3.00 -4.32 8.29
CA LEU A 173 2.33 -3.94 9.54
C LEU A 173 2.42 -5.06 10.59
N GLY A 174 2.07 -6.30 10.22
CA GLY A 174 2.15 -7.45 11.12
C GLY A 174 3.57 -7.69 11.65
N ALA A 175 4.57 -7.66 10.76
CA ALA A 175 5.98 -7.81 11.16
C ALA A 175 6.46 -6.67 12.06
N THR A 176 6.10 -5.40 11.79
CA THR A 176 6.48 -4.28 12.67
C THR A 176 5.81 -4.35 14.03
N LEU A 177 4.52 -4.72 14.10
CA LEU A 177 3.82 -4.90 15.38
C LEU A 177 4.44 -6.03 16.20
N ALA A 178 4.85 -7.14 15.56
CA ALA A 178 5.52 -8.24 16.25
C ALA A 178 6.84 -7.83 16.91
N VAL A 179 7.62 -6.92 16.29
CA VAL A 179 8.88 -6.40 16.85
C VAL A 179 8.65 -5.50 18.07
N PHE A 180 7.56 -4.74 18.11
CA PHE A 180 7.21 -3.87 19.25
C PHE A 180 6.35 -4.56 20.32
N ALA A 181 5.91 -5.80 20.06
CA ALA A 181 5.12 -6.61 21.00
C ALA A 181 5.99 -7.44 21.97
N VAL A 182 7.33 -7.35 21.84
CA VAL A 182 8.33 -7.93 22.74
C VAL A 182 8.87 -6.87 23.70
#